data_AF-A0A7S0VJW3-F1
#
_entry.id   AF-A0A7S0VJW3-F1
#
_cell.length_a   1.000
_cell.length_b   1.000
_cell.length_c   1.000
_cell.angle_alpha   90.00
_cell.angle_beta   90.00
_cell.angle_gamma   90.00
#
_symmetry.space_group_name_H-M   'P 1'
#
loop_
_entity.id
_entity.type
_entity.pdbx_description
1 polymer ?
#
loop_
_entity_poly.entity_id
_entity_poly.type
_entity_poly.pdbx_seq_one_letter_code
_entity_poly.pdbx_strand_id
1 'polypeptide(L)'
;GVVEDVDKGQVVMINNQPIDRDRIYRVATKVGDLTNGQSAPMTDFFTEHPYYLPPKGAYVNIHASLMSFFARNLWRRMWDAVGPVDDEGEMENCGLCGDAGDEEDDFVIARCDPLGRLERLDGDKDGEISVDNLHEALRSVLGLRVDDSNKDLAAFVHSYADTDGDGRVTLADFKIFCRAMPTLYEQDRWRLEAPKDGARQPRYFKGVEKQVGVGGS
;
A
#
# COMPACT_ATOMS: atom_id res chain seq x y z
N GLY A 1 16.63 5.50 8.62
CA GLY A 1 17.03 4.75 9.82
C GLY A 1 16.85 5.59 11.08
N VAL A 2 16.88 4.97 12.26
CA VAL A 2 16.91 5.66 13.57
C VAL A 2 18.37 5.77 14.00
N VAL A 3 18.79 6.92 14.49
CA VAL A 3 20.17 7.16 14.99
C VAL A 3 20.12 7.64 16.42
N GLU A 4 20.94 7.03 17.26
CA GLU A 4 21.03 7.28 18.69
C GLU A 4 22.37 7.98 19.04
N ASP A 5 22.31 8.94 19.94
CA ASP A 5 23.46 9.50 20.65
C ASP A 5 23.78 8.54 21.80
N VAL A 6 24.81 7.71 21.62
CA VAL A 6 25.19 6.62 22.53
C VAL A 6 25.55 7.15 23.92
N ASP A 7 26.14 8.34 23.99
CA ASP A 7 26.58 8.93 25.25
C ASP A 7 25.40 9.42 26.10
N LYS A 8 24.31 9.84 25.44
CA LYS A 8 23.10 10.34 26.11
C LYS A 8 21.96 9.33 26.18
N GLY A 9 22.04 8.22 25.45
CA GLY A 9 20.95 7.26 25.30
C GLY A 9 19.70 7.88 24.68
N GLN A 10 19.86 8.85 23.77
CA GLN A 10 18.75 9.59 23.16
C GLN A 10 18.73 9.38 21.65
N VAL A 11 17.53 9.16 21.09
CA VAL A 11 17.33 9.21 19.64
C VAL A 11 17.52 10.65 19.18
N VAL A 12 18.45 10.87 18.25
CA VAL A 12 18.75 12.20 17.70
C VAL A 12 18.24 12.39 16.28
N MET A 13 18.09 11.31 15.51
CA MET A 13 17.55 11.37 14.16
C MET A 13 16.60 10.22 13.85
N ILE A 14 15.55 10.53 13.09
CA ILE A 14 14.61 9.58 12.52
C ILE A 14 14.53 9.88 11.03
N ASN A 15 14.83 8.88 10.20
CA ASN A 15 14.85 9.00 8.74
C ASN A 15 15.77 10.12 8.22
N ASN A 16 16.98 10.20 8.79
CA ASN A 16 17.99 11.23 8.47
C ASN A 16 17.54 12.67 8.74
N GLN A 17 16.43 12.86 9.47
CA GLN A 17 15.98 14.15 9.96
C GLN A 17 16.17 14.22 11.48
N PRO A 18 16.54 15.39 12.04
CA PRO A 18 16.56 15.58 13.49
C PRO A 18 15.21 15.22 14.11
N ILE A 19 15.24 14.63 15.30
CA ILE A 19 14.00 14.36 16.03
C ILE A 19 13.30 15.68 16.38
N ASP A 20 12.03 15.80 16.01
CA ASP A 20 11.17 16.92 16.34
C ASP A 20 10.42 16.60 17.63
N ARG A 21 10.79 17.25 18.72
CA ARG A 21 10.25 16.94 20.06
C ARG A 21 8.78 17.31 20.23
N ASP A 22 8.26 18.20 19.38
CA ASP A 22 6.86 18.63 19.41
C ASP A 22 5.98 17.76 18.51
N ARG A 23 6.60 16.87 17.71
CA ARG A 23 5.90 15.93 16.84
C ARG A 23 5.44 14.70 17.60
N ILE A 24 4.20 14.29 17.35
CA ILE A 24 3.68 13.00 17.81
C ILE A 24 4.24 11.87 16.94
N TYR A 25 5.06 11.01 17.53
CA TYR A 25 5.52 9.78 16.91
C TYR A 25 4.63 8.60 17.30
N ARG A 26 4.28 7.78 16.31
CA ARG A 26 3.62 6.50 16.55
C ARG A 26 4.69 5.40 16.59
N VAL A 27 4.79 4.72 17.73
CA VAL A 27 5.73 3.62 17.94
C VAL A 27 4.96 2.33 18.11
N ALA A 28 5.39 1.27 17.44
CA ALA A 28 4.89 -0.09 17.66
C ALA A 28 5.91 -0.85 18.50
N THR A 29 5.45 -1.49 19.58
CA THR A 29 6.29 -2.28 20.49
C THR A 29 5.50 -3.46 21.05
N LYS A 30 6.18 -4.45 21.64
CA LYS A 30 5.49 -5.54 22.34
C LYS A 30 5.14 -5.09 23.75
N VAL A 31 3.99 -5.54 24.24
CA VAL A 31 3.59 -5.31 25.65
C VAL A 31 4.61 -5.89 26.62
N GLY A 32 5.25 -7.00 26.25
CA GLY A 32 6.38 -7.56 26.97
C GLY A 32 7.45 -6.51 27.23
N ASP A 33 7.91 -5.81 26.19
CA ASP A 33 8.96 -4.79 26.27
C ASP A 33 8.64 -3.66 27.27
N LEU A 34 7.34 -3.41 27.53
CA LEU A 34 6.85 -2.40 28.47
C LEU A 34 6.73 -2.90 29.92
N THR A 35 6.78 -4.20 30.15
CA THR A 35 6.36 -4.81 31.42
C THR A 35 7.29 -5.89 31.97
N ASN A 36 8.16 -6.48 31.15
CA ASN A 36 9.00 -7.62 31.52
C ASN A 36 10.46 -7.24 31.82
N GLY A 37 10.80 -5.96 31.84
CA GLY A 37 12.16 -5.48 32.11
C GLY A 37 13.12 -5.52 30.91
N GLN A 38 12.66 -5.87 29.71
CA GLN A 38 13.51 -5.80 28.50
C GLN A 38 13.88 -4.36 28.11
N SER A 39 13.07 -3.38 28.53
CA SER A 39 13.40 -1.96 28.49
C SER A 39 13.20 -1.37 29.89
N ALA A 40 14.28 -1.24 30.66
CA ALA A 40 14.21 -0.73 32.04
C ALA A 40 13.52 0.64 32.12
N PRO A 41 13.85 1.66 31.28
CA PRO A 41 13.21 2.96 31.36
C PRO A 41 11.69 2.90 31.12
N MET A 42 11.24 2.08 30.17
CA MET A 42 9.81 1.92 29.89
C MET A 42 9.12 1.11 30.98
N THR A 43 9.76 0.06 31.48
CA THR A 43 9.22 -0.79 32.55
C THR A 43 9.00 0.01 33.83
N ASP A 44 9.97 0.83 34.22
CA ASP A 44 9.88 1.70 35.39
C ASP A 44 8.73 2.70 35.23
N PHE A 45 8.67 3.39 34.08
CA PHE A 45 7.61 4.34 33.78
C PHE A 45 6.21 3.73 33.85
N PHE A 46 5.98 2.59 33.20
CA PHE A 46 4.66 1.94 33.19
C PHE A 46 4.33 1.22 34.51
N THR A 47 5.33 0.92 35.34
CA THR A 47 5.11 0.43 36.72
C THR A 47 4.57 1.56 37.60
N GLU A 48 5.12 2.77 37.47
CA GLU A 48 4.63 3.96 38.17
C GLU A 48 3.29 4.46 37.61
N HIS A 49 3.03 4.23 36.32
CA HIS A 49 1.85 4.75 35.61
C HIS A 49 1.07 3.65 34.87
N PRO A 50 0.51 2.66 35.59
CA PRO A 50 -0.13 1.49 34.98
C PRO A 50 -1.39 1.84 34.17
N TYR A 51 -2.00 3.00 34.42
CA TYR A 51 -3.18 3.48 33.70
C TYR A 51 -2.87 3.98 32.27
N TYR A 52 -1.59 4.21 31.92
CA TYR A 52 -1.19 4.49 30.54
C TYR A 52 -0.98 3.22 29.70
N LEU A 53 -0.97 2.03 30.33
CA LEU A 53 -0.95 0.80 29.56
C LEU A 53 -2.29 0.59 28.85
N PRO A 54 -2.29 0.16 27.58
CA PRO A 54 -3.51 -0.25 26.90
C PRO A 54 -4.21 -1.35 27.70
N PRO A 55 -5.56 -1.29 27.84
CA PRO A 55 -6.29 -2.32 28.55
C PRO A 55 -6.09 -3.68 27.88
N LYS A 56 -6.11 -4.75 28.68
CA LYS A 56 -5.96 -6.12 28.16
C LYS A 56 -7.03 -6.36 27.09
N GLY A 57 -6.59 -6.78 25.90
CA GLY A 57 -7.47 -6.98 24.73
C GLY A 57 -7.49 -5.82 23.74
N ALA A 58 -6.96 -4.64 24.08
CA ALA A 58 -6.74 -3.54 23.13
C ALA A 58 -5.45 -3.70 22.31
N TYR A 59 -4.76 -4.83 22.44
CA TYR A 59 -3.54 -5.10 21.69
C TYR A 59 -3.87 -5.42 20.25
N VAL A 60 -3.14 -4.78 19.34
CA VAL A 60 -3.25 -5.06 17.92
C VAL A 60 -2.18 -6.07 17.55
N ASN A 61 -2.55 -7.08 16.76
CA ASN A 61 -1.57 -8.01 16.20
C ASN A 61 -0.67 -7.24 15.22
N ILE A 62 0.57 -6.97 15.62
CA ILE A 62 1.51 -6.16 14.81
C ILE A 62 1.79 -6.78 13.45
N HIS A 63 1.81 -8.12 13.36
CA HIS A 63 1.97 -8.80 12.08
C HIS A 63 0.80 -8.49 11.16
N ALA A 64 -0.44 -8.62 11.66
CA ALA A 64 -1.63 -8.25 10.88
C ALA A 64 -1.61 -6.76 10.50
N SER A 65 -1.26 -5.85 11.41
CA SER A 65 -1.15 -4.42 11.08
C SER A 65 -0.12 -4.12 10.00
N LEU A 66 1.06 -4.74 10.08
CA LEU A 66 2.10 -4.58 9.07
C LEU A 66 1.66 -5.19 7.73
N MET A 67 1.05 -6.37 7.74
CA MET A 67 0.53 -6.99 6.51
C MET A 67 -0.57 -6.14 5.88
N SER A 68 -1.55 -5.64 6.64
CA SER A 68 -2.55 -4.70 6.14
C SER A 68 -1.93 -3.42 5.59
N PHE A 69 -0.87 -2.92 6.24
CA PHE A 69 -0.12 -1.76 5.75
C PHE A 69 0.56 -2.04 4.41
N PHE A 70 1.26 -3.17 4.28
CA PHE A 70 1.90 -3.56 3.01
C PHE A 70 0.87 -3.84 1.92
N ALA A 71 -0.20 -4.56 2.23
CA ALA A 71 -1.27 -4.89 1.30
C ALA A 71 -1.89 -3.64 0.70
N ARG A 72 -2.24 -2.65 1.53
CA ARG A 72 -2.74 -1.35 1.06
C ARG A 72 -1.78 -0.66 0.10
N ASN A 73 -0.50 -0.60 0.46
CA ASN A 73 0.51 0.04 -0.38
C ASN A 73 0.73 -0.70 -1.71
N LEU A 74 0.70 -2.03 -1.69
CA LEU A 74 0.85 -2.85 -2.87
C LEU A 74 -0.35 -2.73 -3.79
N TRP A 75 -1.57 -2.83 -3.24
CA TRP A 75 -2.80 -2.62 -3.98
C TRP A 75 -2.80 -1.26 -4.66
N ARG A 76 -2.45 -0.21 -3.92
CA ARG A 76 -2.36 1.14 -4.48
C ARG A 76 -1.32 1.24 -5.60
N ARG A 77 -0.12 0.71 -5.41
CA ARG A 77 0.90 0.74 -6.46
C ARG A 77 0.45 -0.02 -7.70
N MET A 78 -0.23 -1.14 -7.51
CA MET A 78 -0.80 -1.94 -8.58
C MET A 78 -1.89 -1.16 -9.30
N TRP A 79 -2.80 -0.55 -8.54
CA TRP A 79 -3.81 0.38 -9.04
C TRP A 79 -3.15 1.45 -9.90
N ASP A 80 -2.22 2.24 -9.38
CA ASP A 80 -1.56 3.30 -10.15
C ASP A 80 -0.92 2.75 -11.44
N ALA A 81 -0.30 1.58 -11.39
CA ALA A 81 0.36 0.95 -12.53
C ALA A 81 -0.58 0.37 -13.61
N VAL A 82 -1.82 0.01 -13.26
CA VAL A 82 -2.83 -0.48 -14.22
C VAL A 82 -3.84 0.60 -14.63
N GLY A 83 -3.59 1.85 -14.24
CA GLY A 83 -4.41 2.98 -14.63
C GLY A 83 -4.36 3.28 -16.13
N PRO A 84 -5.27 4.14 -16.62
CA PRO A 84 -5.21 4.64 -17.98
C PRO A 84 -3.87 5.35 -18.21
N VAL A 85 -3.27 5.05 -19.36
CA VAL A 85 -2.13 5.80 -19.92
C VAL A 85 -2.69 6.70 -21.00
N ASP A 86 -2.23 7.94 -21.06
CA ASP A 86 -2.60 8.86 -22.12
C ASP A 86 -1.94 8.44 -23.46
N ASP A 87 -2.29 9.15 -24.53
CA ASP A 87 -1.77 8.91 -25.89
C ASP A 87 -0.24 9.10 -25.98
N GLU A 88 0.38 9.76 -25.00
CA GLU A 88 1.83 9.96 -24.89
C GLU A 88 2.51 8.84 -24.09
N GLY A 89 1.72 7.91 -23.53
CA GLY A 89 2.19 6.81 -22.71
C GLY A 89 2.61 7.25 -21.31
N GLU A 90 2.23 8.45 -20.88
CA GLU A 90 2.34 8.88 -19.50
C GLU A 90 1.16 8.32 -18.70
N MET A 91 1.43 7.87 -17.48
CA MET A 91 0.34 7.47 -16.59
C MET A 91 -0.45 8.73 -16.28
N GLU A 92 -1.70 8.78 -16.73
CA GLU A 92 -2.63 9.82 -16.32
C GLU A 92 -2.84 9.60 -14.81
N ASN A 93 -2.12 10.39 -14.02
CA ASN A 93 -2.15 10.24 -12.58
C ASN A 93 -3.58 10.55 -12.14
N CYS A 94 -4.37 9.53 -11.84
CA CYS A 94 -5.68 9.68 -11.21
C CYS A 94 -5.60 10.49 -9.90
N GLY A 95 -4.40 10.84 -9.41
CA GLY A 95 -4.14 11.84 -8.37
C GLY A 95 -4.66 13.26 -8.65
N LEU A 96 -5.31 13.51 -9.79
CA LEU A 96 -6.14 14.69 -10.04
C LEU A 96 -7.54 14.31 -10.56
N CYS A 97 -8.25 13.44 -9.86
CA CYS A 97 -9.67 13.74 -9.59
C CYS A 97 -9.70 14.91 -8.59
N GLY A 98 -9.20 16.07 -9.05
CA GLY A 98 -9.09 17.29 -8.26
C GLY A 98 -10.49 17.78 -7.92
N ASP A 99 -10.66 18.23 -6.68
CA ASP A 99 -11.88 18.84 -6.14
C ASP A 99 -13.15 18.26 -6.76
N ALA A 100 -13.59 17.11 -6.27
CA ALA A 100 -14.96 16.62 -6.43
C ALA A 100 -15.94 17.60 -5.74
N GLY A 101 -15.99 18.84 -6.22
CA GLY A 101 -17.06 19.78 -5.96
C GLY A 101 -18.22 19.36 -6.83
N ASP A 102 -19.26 18.81 -6.22
CA ASP A 102 -20.59 18.54 -6.80
C ASP A 102 -20.63 17.88 -8.21
N GLU A 103 -19.55 17.24 -8.67
CA GLU A 103 -19.53 16.52 -9.95
C GLU A 103 -20.32 15.21 -9.81
N GLU A 104 -21.14 14.90 -10.82
CA GLU A 104 -21.96 13.68 -10.83
C GLU A 104 -21.07 12.43 -10.80
N ASP A 105 -21.46 11.46 -9.96
CA ASP A 105 -20.75 10.22 -9.62
C ASP A 105 -20.28 9.41 -10.86
N ASP A 106 -21.00 9.51 -11.98
CA ASP A 106 -20.66 8.85 -13.24
C ASP A 106 -19.37 9.39 -13.91
N PHE A 107 -19.04 10.67 -13.73
CA PHE A 107 -17.87 11.27 -14.38
C PHE A 107 -16.55 10.88 -13.69
N VAL A 108 -16.56 10.77 -12.36
CA VAL A 108 -15.42 10.29 -11.56
C VAL A 108 -15.11 8.82 -11.87
N ILE A 109 -16.16 8.00 -11.99
CA ILE A 109 -16.02 6.59 -12.35
C ILE A 109 -15.46 6.43 -13.78
N ALA A 110 -15.90 7.25 -14.73
CA ALA A 110 -15.43 7.20 -16.11
C ALA A 110 -13.93 7.47 -16.23
N ARG A 111 -13.40 8.50 -15.55
CA ARG A 111 -11.95 8.81 -15.55
C ARG A 111 -11.11 7.75 -14.86
N CYS A 112 -11.68 7.08 -13.87
CA CYS A 112 -10.99 6.03 -13.15
C CYS A 112 -10.80 4.75 -13.97
N ASP A 113 -11.63 4.50 -14.99
CA ASP A 113 -11.60 3.29 -15.83
C ASP A 113 -11.60 1.97 -15.01
N PRO A 114 -12.60 1.73 -14.14
CA PRO A 114 -12.64 0.53 -13.29
C PRO A 114 -12.68 -0.76 -14.12
N LEU A 115 -13.32 -0.74 -15.29
CA LEU A 115 -13.42 -1.90 -16.17
C LEU A 115 -12.07 -2.22 -16.81
N GLY A 116 -11.37 -1.25 -17.41
CA GLY A 116 -10.06 -1.50 -17.99
C GLY A 116 -9.02 -1.90 -16.94
N ARG A 117 -9.11 -1.40 -15.71
CA ARG A 117 -8.29 -1.86 -14.59
C ARG A 117 -8.56 -3.31 -14.22
N LEU A 118 -9.83 -3.71 -14.17
CA LEU A 118 -10.23 -5.10 -13.95
C LEU A 118 -9.67 -5.99 -15.05
N GLU A 119 -9.89 -5.65 -16.33
CA GLU A 119 -9.41 -6.43 -17.48
C GLU A 119 -7.89 -6.60 -17.54
N ARG A 120 -7.12 -5.64 -17.01
CA ARG A 120 -5.65 -5.72 -16.93
C ARG A 120 -5.16 -6.67 -15.83
N LEU A 121 -5.95 -6.87 -14.77
CA LEU A 121 -5.60 -7.72 -13.63
C LEU A 121 -6.23 -9.11 -13.74
N ASP A 122 -7.43 -9.21 -14.32
CA ASP A 122 -8.19 -10.43 -14.54
C ASP A 122 -7.57 -11.25 -15.69
N GLY A 123 -6.62 -12.10 -15.34
CA GLY A 123 -5.82 -12.88 -16.30
C GLY A 123 -6.60 -14.00 -16.99
N ASP A 124 -7.59 -14.57 -16.31
CA ASP A 124 -8.45 -15.67 -16.76
C ASP A 124 -9.80 -15.21 -17.32
N LYS A 125 -10.12 -13.91 -17.18
CA LYS A 125 -11.28 -13.23 -17.76
C LYS A 125 -12.61 -13.78 -17.27
N ASP A 126 -12.66 -14.16 -15.99
CA ASP A 126 -13.89 -14.65 -15.36
C ASP A 126 -14.73 -13.53 -14.74
N GLY A 127 -14.22 -12.28 -14.76
CA GLY A 127 -14.88 -11.09 -14.22
C GLY A 127 -14.59 -10.85 -12.75
N GLU A 128 -13.73 -11.65 -12.12
CA GLU A 128 -13.32 -11.54 -10.73
C GLU A 128 -11.78 -11.51 -10.62
N ILE A 129 -11.26 -10.90 -9.56
CA ILE A 129 -9.82 -10.91 -9.27
C ILE A 129 -9.56 -11.94 -8.18
N SER A 130 -9.02 -13.09 -8.56
CA SER A 130 -8.55 -14.11 -7.63
C SER A 130 -7.22 -13.74 -6.97
N VAL A 131 -6.87 -14.47 -5.91
CA VAL A 131 -5.55 -14.39 -5.26
C VAL A 131 -4.42 -14.69 -6.26
N ASP A 132 -4.66 -15.55 -7.25
CA ASP A 132 -3.67 -15.95 -8.24
C ASP A 132 -3.43 -14.83 -9.25
N ASN A 133 -4.48 -14.11 -9.66
CA ASN A 133 -4.36 -12.92 -10.49
C ASN A 133 -3.50 -11.85 -9.79
N LEU A 134 -3.73 -11.62 -8.50
CA LEU A 134 -2.95 -10.65 -7.73
C LEU A 134 -1.52 -11.08 -7.52
N HIS A 135 -1.28 -12.37 -7.25
CA HIS A 135 0.08 -12.90 -7.12
C HIS A 135 0.88 -12.71 -8.41
N GLU A 136 0.26 -12.98 -9.56
CA GLU A 136 0.85 -12.72 -10.86
C GLU A 136 1.07 -11.23 -11.10
N ALA A 137 0.12 -10.37 -10.71
CA ALA A 137 0.23 -8.93 -10.86
C ALA A 137 1.35 -8.33 -9.97
N LEU A 138 1.55 -8.83 -8.74
CA LEU A 138 2.68 -8.44 -7.90
C LEU A 138 4.02 -8.69 -8.61
N ARG A 139 4.11 -9.79 -9.37
CA ARG A 139 5.29 -10.13 -10.17
C ARG A 139 5.40 -9.28 -11.45
N SER A 140 4.37 -9.29 -12.27
CA SER A 140 4.40 -8.73 -13.63
C SER A 140 4.23 -7.22 -13.67
N VAL A 141 3.32 -6.67 -12.85
CA VAL A 141 3.02 -5.23 -12.80
C VAL A 141 4.01 -4.50 -11.89
N LEU A 142 4.27 -5.01 -10.68
CA LEU A 142 5.15 -4.33 -9.72
C LEU A 142 6.62 -4.76 -9.79
N GLY A 143 6.94 -5.79 -10.58
CA GLY A 143 8.31 -6.31 -10.71
C GLY A 143 8.86 -6.93 -9.42
N LEU A 144 7.98 -7.34 -8.49
CA LEU A 144 8.39 -7.93 -7.23
C LEU A 144 8.78 -9.40 -7.42
N ARG A 145 9.71 -9.86 -6.58
CA ARG A 145 10.00 -11.29 -6.45
C ARG A 145 9.05 -11.86 -5.41
N VAL A 146 8.12 -12.68 -5.85
CA VAL A 146 7.16 -13.40 -5.00
C VAL A 146 7.45 -14.89 -5.05
N ASP A 147 7.10 -15.60 -3.98
CA ASP A 147 7.27 -17.05 -3.87
C ASP A 147 5.98 -17.75 -4.28
N ASP A 148 6.02 -18.57 -5.32
CA ASP A 148 4.82 -19.27 -5.83
C ASP A 148 4.22 -20.28 -4.84
N SER A 149 4.99 -20.68 -3.81
CA SER A 149 4.52 -21.56 -2.74
C SER A 149 3.81 -20.81 -1.59
N ASN A 150 3.94 -19.48 -1.50
CA ASN A 150 3.28 -18.67 -0.48
C ASN A 150 2.57 -17.46 -1.11
N LYS A 151 1.23 -17.50 -1.04
CA LYS A 151 0.35 -16.45 -1.57
C LYS A 151 -0.28 -15.59 -0.47
N ASP A 152 0.24 -15.63 0.76
CA ASP A 152 -0.33 -14.88 1.89
C ASP A 152 -0.37 -13.38 1.60
N LEU A 153 0.70 -12.84 1.01
CA LEU A 153 0.76 -11.43 0.62
C LEU A 153 -0.33 -11.07 -0.40
N ALA A 154 -0.52 -11.93 -1.41
CA ALA A 154 -1.57 -11.74 -2.40
C ALA A 154 -2.97 -11.86 -1.78
N ALA A 155 -3.17 -12.78 -0.83
CA ALA A 155 -4.42 -12.92 -0.08
C ALA A 155 -4.72 -11.68 0.79
N PHE A 156 -3.70 -11.08 1.43
CA PHE A 156 -3.87 -9.82 2.16
C PHE A 156 -4.20 -8.66 1.21
N VAL A 157 -3.56 -8.57 0.05
CA VAL A 157 -3.89 -7.58 -0.99
C VAL A 157 -5.33 -7.79 -1.48
N HIS A 158 -5.73 -9.03 -1.75
CA HIS A 158 -7.09 -9.39 -2.15
C HIS A 158 -8.11 -8.93 -1.11
N SER A 159 -7.89 -9.25 0.17
CA SER A 159 -8.80 -8.85 1.25
C SER A 159 -8.93 -7.34 1.42
N TYR A 160 -7.98 -6.56 0.89
CA TYR A 160 -8.05 -5.11 0.87
C TYR A 160 -8.74 -4.57 -0.38
N ALA A 161 -8.65 -5.29 -1.50
CA ALA A 161 -9.34 -4.96 -2.75
C ALA A 161 -10.84 -5.31 -2.68
N ASP A 162 -11.21 -6.30 -1.87
CA ASP A 162 -12.59 -6.68 -1.54
C ASP A 162 -13.19 -5.63 -0.59
N THR A 163 -14.02 -4.74 -1.13
CA THR A 163 -14.50 -3.56 -0.40
C THR A 163 -15.81 -3.81 0.34
N ASP A 164 -16.61 -4.77 -0.09
CA ASP A 164 -17.86 -5.14 0.56
C ASP A 164 -17.75 -6.38 1.47
N GLY A 165 -16.61 -7.08 1.41
CA GLY A 165 -16.27 -8.19 2.28
C GLY A 165 -16.97 -9.50 1.89
N ASP A 166 -17.45 -9.62 0.66
CA ASP A 166 -18.13 -10.82 0.17
C ASP A 166 -17.17 -11.97 -0.20
N GLY A 167 -15.86 -11.71 -0.13
CA GLY A 167 -14.80 -12.66 -0.44
C GLY A 167 -14.45 -12.71 -1.93
N ARG A 168 -15.04 -11.87 -2.77
CA ARG A 168 -14.75 -11.71 -4.19
C ARG A 168 -14.25 -10.29 -4.43
N VAL A 169 -13.55 -10.11 -5.54
CA VAL A 169 -13.10 -8.79 -5.97
C VAL A 169 -13.62 -8.60 -7.38
N THR A 170 -14.63 -7.76 -7.54
CA THR A 170 -15.40 -7.61 -8.77
C THR A 170 -15.30 -6.20 -9.33
N LEU A 171 -15.96 -5.96 -10.47
CA LEU A 171 -16.14 -4.60 -11.00
C LEU A 171 -16.83 -3.65 -9.99
N ALA A 172 -17.69 -4.17 -9.10
CA ALA A 172 -18.36 -3.36 -8.08
C ALA A 172 -17.34 -2.78 -7.08
N ASP A 173 -16.39 -3.60 -6.63
CA ASP A 173 -15.31 -3.17 -5.74
C ASP A 173 -14.43 -2.10 -6.36
N PHE A 174 -14.08 -2.28 -7.64
CA PHE A 174 -13.29 -1.30 -8.37
C PHE A 174 -14.01 0.06 -8.46
N LYS A 175 -15.33 0.07 -8.67
CA LYS A 175 -16.13 1.31 -8.66
C LYS A 175 -16.16 1.96 -7.28
N ILE A 176 -16.30 1.18 -6.20
CA ILE A 176 -16.22 1.69 -4.83
C ILE A 176 -14.83 2.31 -4.59
N PHE A 177 -13.78 1.63 -5.03
CA PHE A 177 -12.41 2.10 -4.87
C PHE A 177 -12.15 3.39 -5.64
N CYS A 178 -12.68 3.53 -6.87
CA CYS A 178 -12.63 4.78 -7.64
C CYS A 178 -13.22 5.98 -6.87
N ARG A 179 -14.33 5.77 -6.16
CA ARG A 179 -14.97 6.83 -5.34
C ARG A 179 -14.20 7.13 -4.06
N ALA A 180 -13.61 6.11 -3.43
CA ALA A 180 -12.93 6.24 -2.14
C ALA A 180 -11.48 6.74 -2.26
N MET A 181 -10.85 6.55 -3.42
CA MET A 181 -9.45 6.88 -3.66
C MET A 181 -9.05 8.33 -3.34
N PRO A 182 -9.79 9.37 -3.76
CA PRO A 182 -9.44 10.76 -3.44
C PRO A 182 -9.24 10.98 -1.94
N THR A 183 -10.21 10.51 -1.15
CA THR A 183 -10.20 10.62 0.32
C THR A 183 -9.06 9.81 0.94
N LEU A 184 -8.79 8.59 0.45
CA LEU A 184 -7.67 7.76 0.92
C LEU A 184 -6.32 8.42 0.61
N TYR A 185 -6.19 9.04 -0.56
CA TYR A 185 -5.00 9.78 -0.97
C TYR A 185 -4.68 10.94 -0.03
N GLU A 186 -5.68 11.72 0.37
CA GLU A 186 -5.51 12.83 1.29
C GLU A 186 -5.10 12.37 2.69
N GLN A 187 -5.78 11.36 3.23
CA GLN A 187 -5.46 10.77 4.54
C GLN A 187 -4.04 10.19 4.60
N ASP A 188 -3.55 9.73 3.45
CA ASP A 188 -2.24 9.13 3.29
C ASP A 188 -1.21 10.09 2.65
N ARG A 189 -1.54 11.37 2.45
CA ARG A 189 -0.69 12.35 1.76
C ARG A 189 0.64 12.57 2.47
N TRP A 190 0.62 12.66 3.80
CA TRP A 190 1.83 12.76 4.63
C TRP A 190 2.78 11.57 4.46
N ARG A 191 2.30 10.43 3.91
CA ARG A 191 3.13 9.25 3.61
C ARG A 191 3.84 9.36 2.26
N LEU A 192 3.28 10.13 1.32
CA LEU A 192 3.83 10.35 -0.03
C LEU A 192 4.90 11.43 -0.08
N GLU A 193 4.88 12.32 0.89
CA GLU A 193 5.85 13.41 1.08
C GLU A 193 7.17 12.91 1.71
N ALA A 194 7.27 11.62 2.09
CA ALA A 194 8.54 11.04 2.49
C ALA A 194 9.53 11.15 1.31
N PRO A 195 10.75 11.67 1.53
CA PRO A 195 11.68 11.91 0.44
C PRO A 195 11.93 10.62 -0.32
N LYS A 196 11.56 10.62 -1.60
CA LYS A 196 11.98 9.60 -2.55
C LYS A 196 13.49 9.76 -2.66
N ASP A 197 14.26 9.00 -1.89
CA ASP A 197 15.68 8.80 -2.20
C ASP A 197 15.75 8.49 -3.69
N GLY A 198 16.63 9.20 -4.41
CA GLY A 198 16.62 9.41 -5.88
C GLY A 198 16.76 8.17 -6.78
N ALA A 199 16.16 7.04 -6.40
CA ALA A 199 15.90 5.91 -7.26
C ALA A 199 14.98 6.35 -8.40
N ARG A 200 15.59 6.49 -9.58
CA ARG A 200 14.91 6.56 -10.87
C ARG A 200 13.72 5.61 -10.86
N GLN A 201 12.52 6.13 -11.12
CA GLN A 201 11.38 5.29 -11.43
C GLN A 201 11.79 4.28 -12.50
N PRO A 202 11.46 2.99 -12.37
CA PRO A 202 11.70 2.04 -13.43
C PRO A 202 10.95 2.52 -14.68
N ARG A 203 11.67 2.68 -15.79
CA ARG A 203 11.03 2.87 -17.10
C ARG A 203 10.24 1.60 -17.38
N TYR A 204 8.92 1.66 -17.27
CA TYR A 204 8.06 0.54 -17.60
C TYR A 204 8.21 0.20 -19.10
N PHE A 205 8.17 -1.09 -19.37
CA PHE A 205 8.55 -1.73 -20.64
C PHE A 205 7.86 -1.12 -21.86
N LYS A 206 8.66 -0.68 -22.85
CA LYS A 206 8.19 -0.55 -24.24
C LYS A 206 8.08 -1.96 -24.85
N GLY A 207 6.85 -2.31 -25.23
CA GLY A 207 6.45 -3.25 -26.29
C GLY A 207 7.33 -4.47 -26.58
N VAL A 208 6.79 -5.66 -26.30
CA VAL A 208 7.22 -6.89 -26.97
C VAL A 208 6.65 -6.86 -28.40
N GLU A 209 7.45 -6.39 -29.35
CA GLU A 209 7.15 -6.51 -30.77
C GLU A 209 7.45 -7.95 -31.21
N LYS A 210 6.40 -8.76 -31.42
CA LYS A 210 6.51 -10.09 -32.01
C LYS A 210 6.96 -9.95 -33.47
N GLN A 211 8.24 -10.22 -33.75
CA GLN A 211 8.66 -10.50 -35.12
C GLN A 211 8.16 -11.90 -35.51
N VAL A 212 7.10 -11.93 -36.32
CA VAL A 212 6.68 -13.12 -37.06
C VAL A 212 7.64 -13.29 -38.24
N GLY A 213 8.60 -14.20 -38.09
CA GLY A 213 9.48 -14.61 -39.18
C GLY A 213 8.70 -15.43 -40.20
N VAL A 214 8.51 -14.88 -41.39
CA VAL A 214 8.09 -15.62 -42.59
C VAL A 214 9.32 -16.37 -43.11
N GLY A 215 9.39 -17.67 -42.83
CA GLY A 215 10.36 -18.58 -43.42
C GLY A 215 9.73 -19.30 -44.60
N GLY A 216 10.09 -18.88 -45.81
CA GLY A 216 9.77 -19.61 -47.04
C GLY A 216 10.66 -20.85 -47.21
N SER A 217 10.10 -21.87 -47.84
CA SER A 217 10.80 -22.89 -48.64
C SER A 217 9.84 -23.38 -49.70
#